data_AF-A0A967GS81-F1
#
_entry.id   AF-A0A967GS81-F1
#
_cell.length_a   1.000
_cell.length_b   1.000
_cell.length_c   1.000
_cell.angle_alpha   90.00
_cell.angle_beta   90.00
_cell.angle_gamma   90.00
#
_symmetry.space_group_name_H-M   'P 1'
#
loop_
_entity.id
_entity.type
_entity.pdbx_description
1 polymer ?
#
loop_
_entity_poly.entity_id
_entity_poly.type
_entity_poly.pdbx_seq_one_letter_code
_entity_poly.pdbx_strand_id
1 'polypeptide(L)' 'QFAATARAANGSPVTDVSFVWLSSDRSVVTIDSEGLALALGEGTVTVSATARDVSGEATLVVD' A
#
# COMPACT_ATOMS: atom_id res chain seq x y z
N GLN A 1 -5.17 -6.56 5.22
CA GLN A 1 -5.39 -5.98 3.88
C GLN A 1 -5.25 -4.47 3.98
N PHE A 2 -4.60 -3.85 3.00
CA PHE A 2 -4.49 -2.39 2.89
C PHE A 2 -5.50 -1.85 1.89
N ALA A 3 -5.96 -0.63 2.14
CA ALA A 3 -6.83 0.10 1.23
C ALA A 3 -6.24 1.49 0.99
N ALA A 4 -6.24 1.95 -0.26
CA ALA A 4 -5.85 3.29 -0.65
C ALA A 4 -7.04 4.01 -1.29
N THR A 5 -7.15 5.31 -1.06
CA THR A 5 -8.18 6.15 -1.69
C THR A 5 -7.51 7.38 -2.27
N ALA A 6 -7.62 7.54 -3.58
CA ALA A 6 -7.14 8.72 -4.26
C ALA A 6 -8.16 9.85 -4.09
N ARG A 7 -7.68 11.06 -3.82
CA ARG A 7 -8.51 12.27 -3.75
C ARG A 7 -7.98 13.30 -4.71
N ALA A 8 -8.88 13.97 -5.43
CA ALA A 8 -8.53 15.11 -6.26
C ALA A 8 -8.23 16.34 -5.39
N ALA A 9 -7.69 17.40 -6.00
CA ALA A 9 -7.33 18.63 -5.29
C ALA A 9 -8.52 19.30 -4.57
N ASN A 10 -9.75 19.05 -5.03
CA ASN A 10 -10.99 19.52 -4.41
C ASN A 10 -11.50 18.61 -3.27
N GLY A 11 -10.76 17.55 -2.92
CA GLY A 11 -11.10 16.58 -1.87
C GLY A 11 -12.04 15.45 -2.30
N SER A 12 -12.57 15.48 -3.52
CA SER A 12 -13.45 14.43 -4.05
C SER A 12 -12.68 13.12 -4.25
N PRO A 13 -13.28 11.96 -3.93
CA PRO A 13 -12.66 10.67 -4.21
C PRO A 13 -12.54 10.46 -5.73
N VAL A 14 -11.40 9.93 -6.16
CA VAL A 14 -11.18 9.50 -7.54
C VAL A 14 -11.42 8.00 -7.59
N THR A 15 -12.41 7.59 -8.37
CA THR A 15 -12.72 6.18 -8.67
C THR A 15 -11.83 5.67 -9.80
N ASP A 16 -11.74 4.35 -9.94
CA ASP A 16 -10.99 3.69 -11.02
C ASP A 16 -9.49 4.04 -11.04
N VAL A 17 -8.91 4.11 -9.84
CA VAL A 17 -7.49 4.34 -9.65
C VAL A 17 -6.80 3.02 -9.35
N SER A 18 -5.92 2.60 -10.26
CA SER A 18 -5.00 1.50 -10.00
C SER A 18 -3.85 1.98 -9.13
N PHE A 19 -3.64 1.29 -8.01
CA PHE A 19 -2.52 1.54 -7.11
C PHE A 19 -1.43 0.49 -7.37
N VAL A 20 -0.19 0.97 -7.45
CA VAL A 20 1.00 0.11 -7.40
C VAL A 20 1.41 0.00 -5.95
N TRP A 21 1.35 -1.22 -5.42
CA TRP A 21 1.74 -1.52 -4.05
C TRP A 21 3.17 -2.04 -4.00
N LEU A 22 3.91 -1.60 -2.99
CA LEU A 22 5.28 -2.05 -2.73
C LEU A 22 5.48 -2.25 -1.22
N SER A 23 6.14 -3.34 -0.84
CA SER A 23 6.68 -3.53 0.50
C SER A 23 8.17 -3.25 0.49
N SER A 24 8.67 -2.59 1.54
CA SER A 24 10.10 -2.34 1.75
C SER A 24 10.90 -3.63 1.94
N ASP A 25 10.26 -4.68 2.48
CA ASP A 25 10.86 -5.99 2.64
C ASP A 25 9.86 -7.08 2.26
N ARG A 26 10.10 -7.70 1.10
CA ARG A 26 9.27 -8.79 0.56
C ARG A 26 9.52 -10.13 1.24
N SER A 27 10.56 -10.26 2.07
CA SER A 27 10.79 -11.46 2.87
C SER A 27 9.94 -11.49 4.14
N VAL A 28 9.50 -10.32 4.61
CA VAL A 28 8.64 -10.15 5.79
C VAL A 28 7.16 -10.01 5.37
N VAL A 29 6.86 -9.20 4.36
CA VAL A 29 5.49 -9.02 3.85
C VAL A 29 5.49 -8.84 2.33
N THR A 30 4.64 -9.60 1.65
CA THR A 30 4.30 -9.36 0.24
C THR A 30 2.93 -8.71 0.14
N ILE A 31 2.71 -7.88 -0.90
CA ILE A 31 1.43 -7.24 -1.16
C ILE A 31 1.10 -7.36 -2.64
N ASP A 32 -0.14 -7.72 -2.97
CA ASP A 32 -0.60 -7.83 -4.35
C ASP A 32 -1.22 -6.53 -4.88
N SER A 33 -1.67 -6.55 -6.13
CA SER A 33 -2.32 -5.39 -6.78
C SER A 33 -3.67 -5.01 -6.17
N GLU A 34 -4.32 -5.92 -5.44
CA GLU A 34 -5.59 -5.67 -4.74
C GLU A 34 -5.37 -5.12 -3.32
N GLY A 35 -4.11 -4.95 -2.91
CA GLY A 35 -3.74 -4.47 -1.58
C GLY A 35 -3.78 -5.57 -0.51
N LEU A 36 -3.84 -6.84 -0.89
CA LEU A 36 -3.78 -7.95 0.05
C LEU A 36 -2.33 -8.16 0.47
N ALA A 37 -2.02 -7.81 1.72
CA ALA A 37 -0.74 -8.09 2.33
C ALA A 37 -0.73 -9.48 2.96
N LEU A 38 0.28 -10.28 2.60
CA LEU A 38 0.59 -11.57 3.17
C LEU A 38 1.89 -11.46 3.98
N ALA A 39 1.78 -11.69 5.29
CA ALA A 39 2.92 -11.80 6.18
C ALA A 39 3.63 -13.15 5.97
N LEU A 40 4.95 -13.09 5.81
CA LEU A 40 5.84 -14.23 5.60
C LEU A 40 6.78 -14.44 6.80
N GLY A 41 7.02 -13.40 7.61
CA GLY A 41 7.83 -13.47 8.81
C GLY A 41 7.61 -12.26 9.72
N GLU A 42 8.19 -12.32 10.91
CA GLU A 42 8.20 -11.22 11.88
C GLU A 42 9.14 -10.10 11.41
N GLY A 43 8.76 -8.86 11.68
CA GLY A 43 9.55 -7.69 11.31
C GLY A 43 8.69 -6.45 11.11
N THR A 44 9.36 -5.32 10.89
CA THR A 44 8.70 -4.05 10.57
C THR A 44 8.99 -3.69 9.12
N VAL A 45 7.94 -3.44 8.34
CA VAL A 45 8.02 -3.05 6.93
C VAL A 45 7.23 -1.78 6.68
N THR A 46 7.62 -1.06 5.63
CA THR A 46 6.84 0.04 5.09
C THR A 46 6.16 -0.42 3.82
N VAL A 47 4.85 -0.26 3.75
CA VAL A 47 4.03 -0.51 2.57
C VAL A 47 3.69 0.82 1.92
N SER A 48 4.06 0.98 0.65
CA SER A 48 3.80 2.18 -0.14
C SER A 48 2.77 1.89 -1.22
N ALA A 49 1.75 2.75 -1.33
CA ALA A 49 0.72 2.73 -2.36
C ALA A 49 0.92 3.93 -3.29
N THR A 50 1.22 3.69 -4.56
CA THR A 50 1.48 4.76 -5.53
C THR A 50 0.41 4.77 -6.61
N ALA A 51 -0.18 5.92 -6.87
CA ALA A 51 -1.09 6.16 -7.98
C ALA A 51 -0.62 7.38 -8.78
N ARG A 52 -0.25 7.16 -10.04
CA ARG A 52 0.39 8.18 -10.89
C ARG A 52 1.65 8.72 -10.21
N ASP A 53 1.66 10.01 -9.84
CA ASP A 53 2.78 10.70 -9.20
C ASP A 53 2.56 10.93 -7.69
N VAL A 54 1.52 10.32 -7.10
CA VAL A 54 1.18 10.47 -5.69
C VAL A 54 1.36 9.14 -4.97
N SER A 55 2.15 9.15 -3.89
CA SER A 55 2.37 8.00 -3.02
C SER A 55 1.85 8.25 -1.61
N GLY A 56 1.28 7.20 -1.01
CA GLY A 56 1.02 7.12 0.43
C GLY A 56 1.79 5.97 1.04
N GLU A 57 2.16 6.08 2.31
CA GLU A 57 2.94 5.06 3.02
C GLU A 57 2.24 4.66 4.32
N ALA A 58 2.40 3.39 4.70
CA ALA A 58 1.93 2.85 5.95
C ALA A 58 3.01 1.92 6.54
N THR A 59 3.29 2.07 7.83
CA THR A 59 4.16 1.13 8.54
C THR A 59 3.33 -0.07 9.01
N LEU A 60 3.85 -1.27 8.78
CA LEU A 60 3.30 -2.53 9.25
C LEU A 60 4.32 -3.22 10.15
N VAL A 61 3.92 -3.50 11.37
CA VAL A 61 4.67 -4.35 12.30
C VAL A 61 4.01 -5.72 12.29
N VAL A 62 4.83 -6.75 12.12
CA VAL A 62 4.44 -8.16 12.22
C VAL A 62 5.22 -8.75 13.38
N ASP A 63 4.47 -9.26 14.36
CA ASP A 63 4.92 -9.84 15.62
C ASP A 63 4.21 -11.17 15.90
#